data_AF-A0A950P9B7-F1
#
_entry.id   AF-A0A950P9B7-F1
#
_cell.length_a   1.000
_cell.length_b   1.000
_cell.length_c   1.000
_cell.angle_alpha   90.00
_cell.angle_beta   90.00
_cell.angle_gamma   90.00
#
_symmetry.space_group_name_H-M   'P 1'
#
loop_
_entity.id
_entity.type
_entity.pdbx_description
1 polymer ?
#
loop_
_entity_poly.entity_id
_entity_poly.type
_entity_poly.pdbx_seq_one_letter_code
_entity_poly.pdbx_strand_id
1 'polypeptide(L)' 'MPAIPRLVALATAVPPYQLDQEEVIERVKRLFGSSPMLDRLLPVFANSGIERRYSTVPLDWYDEPH' A
#
# COMPACT_ATOMS: atom_id res chain seq x y z
N MET A 1 21.75 1.24 42.38
CA MET A 1 22.09 1.18 40.94
C MET A 1 20.85 1.63 40.17
N PRO A 2 20.94 2.57 39.22
CA PRO A 2 19.76 2.93 38.43
C PRO A 2 19.34 1.74 37.56
N ALA A 3 18.05 1.51 37.44
CA ALA A 3 17.51 0.45 36.60
C ALA A 3 17.81 0.74 35.11
N ILE A 4 18.20 -0.29 34.35
CA ILE A 4 18.45 -0.17 32.91
C ILE A 4 17.09 -0.20 32.19
N PRO A 5 16.78 0.77 31.31
CA PRO A 5 15.57 0.75 30.50
C PRO A 5 15.44 -0.53 29.66
N ARG A 6 14.23 -1.08 29.58
CA ARG A 6 13.90 -2.31 28.83
C ARG A 6 12.60 -2.09 28.06
N LEU A 7 12.55 -2.55 26.81
CA LEU A 7 11.29 -2.73 26.10
C LEU A 7 10.60 -3.97 26.67
N VAL A 8 9.48 -3.79 27.37
CA VAL A 8 8.77 -4.89 28.05
C VAL A 8 7.67 -5.50 27.19
N ALA A 9 7.14 -4.77 26.20
CA ALA A 9 6.14 -5.27 25.26
C ALA A 9 6.11 -4.43 23.97
N LEU A 10 5.75 -5.06 22.85
CA LEU A 10 5.46 -4.43 21.56
C LEU A 10 4.35 -5.24 20.87
N ALA A 11 3.37 -4.54 20.29
CA ALA A 11 2.33 -5.14 19.47
C ALA A 11 2.11 -4.27 18.22
N THR A 12 1.74 -4.91 17.12
CA THR A 12 1.41 -4.24 15.85
C THR A 12 0.11 -4.79 15.31
N ALA A 13 -0.59 -3.99 14.51
CA ALA A 13 -1.76 -4.41 13.75
C ALA A 13 -1.76 -3.67 12.42
N VAL A 14 -2.30 -4.33 11.40
CA VAL A 14 -2.52 -3.77 10.07
C VAL A 14 -3.96 -4.06 9.64
N PRO A 15 -4.53 -3.26 8.72
CA PRO A 15 -5.82 -3.57 8.11
C PRO A 15 -5.84 -4.95 7.41
N PRO A 16 -7.03 -5.58 7.22
CA PRO A 16 -7.11 -6.98 6.80
C PRO A 16 -6.86 -7.20 5.29
N TYR A 17 -6.96 -6.16 4.46
CA TYR A 17 -6.83 -6.32 3.01
C TYR A 17 -5.39 -6.06 2.58
N GLN A 18 -4.65 -7.13 2.29
CA GLN A 18 -3.32 -7.04 1.69
C GLN A 18 -3.45 -6.61 0.22
N LEU A 19 -2.61 -5.67 -0.19
CA LEU A 19 -2.52 -5.15 -1.54
C LEU A 19 -1.11 -5.40 -2.07
N ASP A 20 -0.98 -6.34 -2.99
CA ASP A 20 0.30 -6.62 -3.64
C ASP A 20 0.60 -5.57 -4.71
N GLN A 21 1.87 -5.20 -4.82
CA GLN A 21 2.32 -4.11 -5.70
C GLN A 21 1.85 -4.30 -7.15
N GLU A 22 1.93 -5.52 -7.67
CA GLU A 22 1.54 -5.88 -9.03
C GLU A 22 0.03 -5.71 -9.26
N GLU A 23 -0.79 -6.16 -8.32
CA GLU A 23 -2.25 -6.01 -8.40
C GLU A 23 -2.67 -4.53 -8.36
N VAL A 24 -1.99 -3.73 -7.54
CA VAL A 24 -2.21 -2.28 -7.47
C VAL A 24 -1.84 -1.60 -8.79
N ILE A 25 -0.71 -1.97 -9.41
CA ILE A 25 -0.30 -1.42 -10.72
C ILE A 25 -1.38 -1.73 -11.77
N GLU A 26 -1.84 -2.97 -11.86
CA GLU A 26 -2.86 -3.37 -12.83
C GLU A 26 -4.20 -2.65 -12.60
N ARG A 27 -4.59 -2.45 -11.33
CA ARG A 27 -5.78 -1.65 -10.98
C ARG A 27 -5.62 -0.18 -11.36
N VAL A 28 -4.48 0.44 -11.04
CA VAL A 28 -4.19 1.85 -11.36
C VAL A 28 -4.20 2.09 -12.88
N LYS A 29 -3.67 1.17 -13.68
CA LYS A 29 -3.76 1.24 -15.14
C LYS A 29 -5.21 1.23 -15.64
N ARG A 30 -6.08 0.43 -15.03
CA ARG A 30 -7.51 0.39 -15.38
C ARG A 30 -8.23 1.69 -15.00
N LEU A 31 -7.98 2.21 -13.79
CA LEU A 31 -8.67 3.39 -13.28
C LEU A 31 -8.20 4.70 -13.94
N PHE A 32 -6.90 4.81 -14.23
CA PHE A 32 -6.27 6.06 -14.67
C PHE A 32 -5.62 5.96 -16.06
N GLY A 33 -5.97 4.95 -16.86
CA GLY A 33 -5.34 4.69 -18.17
C GLY A 33 -5.42 5.85 -19.18
N SER A 34 -6.38 6.76 -19.02
CA SER A 34 -6.51 7.98 -19.84
C SER A 34 -5.65 9.15 -19.36
N SER A 35 -5.01 9.05 -18.20
CA SER A 35 -4.19 10.12 -17.62
C SER A 35 -2.84 10.19 -18.33
N PRO A 36 -2.48 11.36 -18.91
CA PRO A 36 -1.18 11.53 -19.57
C PRO A 36 0.00 11.49 -18.58
N MET A 37 -0.26 11.58 -17.28
CA MET A 37 0.75 11.51 -16.24
C MET A 37 1.04 10.07 -15.78
N LEU A 38 0.17 9.11 -16.13
CA LEU A 38 0.24 7.75 -15.58
C LEU A 38 1.60 7.10 -15.84
N ASP A 39 2.09 7.12 -17.08
CA ASP A 39 3.36 6.50 -17.46
C ASP A 39 4.56 7.10 -16.71
N ARG A 40 4.49 8.38 -16.36
CA ARG A 40 5.53 9.06 -15.57
C ARG A 40 5.52 8.60 -14.11
N LEU A 41 4.36 8.25 -13.56
CA LEU A 41 4.19 7.89 -12.15
C LEU A 41 4.26 6.38 -11.90
N LEU A 42 3.94 5.54 -12.89
CA LEU A 42 4.00 4.08 -12.76
C LEU A 42 5.34 3.54 -12.24
N PRO A 43 6.52 4.09 -12.62
CA PRO A 43 7.80 3.64 -12.08
C PRO A 43 7.96 3.82 -10.57
N VAL A 44 7.18 4.70 -9.93
CA VAL A 44 7.24 4.92 -8.46
C VAL A 44 6.90 3.64 -7.71
N PHE A 45 5.98 2.82 -8.24
CA PHE A 45 5.69 1.52 -7.65
C PHE A 45 6.98 0.68 -7.62
N ALA A 46 7.59 0.38 -8.77
CA ALA A 46 8.80 -0.46 -8.81
C ALA A 46 9.97 0.07 -7.96
N ASN A 47 10.14 1.39 -7.84
CA ASN A 47 11.29 1.99 -7.15
C ASN A 47 11.07 2.29 -5.66
N SER A 48 9.89 2.03 -5.12
CA SER A 48 9.55 2.37 -3.72
C SER A 48 10.12 1.41 -2.66
N GLY A 49 10.58 0.23 -3.07
CA GLY A 49 10.98 -0.84 -2.13
C GLY A 49 9.79 -1.45 -1.35
N ILE A 50 8.55 -1.17 -1.78
CA ILE A 50 7.35 -1.72 -1.17
C ILE A 50 6.97 -3.00 -1.91
N GLU A 51 6.84 -4.09 -1.15
CA GLU A 51 6.34 -5.37 -1.65
C GLU A 51 4.81 -5.43 -1.59
N ARG A 52 4.24 -4.98 -0.46
CA ARG A 52 2.80 -5.01 -0.19
C ARG A 52 2.38 -3.87 0.74
N ARG A 53 1.11 -3.47 0.65
CA ARG A 53 0.46 -2.54 1.59
C ARG A 53 -0.79 -3.19 2.19
N TYR A 54 -1.35 -2.54 3.20
CA TYR A 54 -2.60 -2.99 3.83
C TYR A 54 -3.64 -1.87 3.77
N SER A 55 -4.88 -2.24 3.46
CA SER A 55 -6.02 -1.33 3.29
C SER A 55 -7.17 -1.73 4.19
N THR A 56 -7.97 -0.74 4.61
CA THR A 56 -9.21 -0.94 5.39
C THR A 56 -10.40 -1.32 4.51
N VAL A 57 -10.25 -1.23 3.20
CA VAL A 57 -11.24 -1.65 2.18
C VAL A 57 -10.56 -2.56 1.15
N PRO A 58 -11.28 -3.51 0.53
CA PRO A 58 -10.71 -4.36 -0.50
C PRO A 58 -10.33 -3.55 -1.76
N LEU A 59 -9.45 -4.09 -2.61
CA LEU A 59 -8.89 -3.33 -3.74
C LEU A 59 -9.94 -2.91 -4.79
N ASP A 60 -10.98 -3.73 -4.96
CA ASP A 60 -12.13 -3.47 -5.85
C ASP A 60 -13.07 -2.37 -5.32
N TRP A 61 -12.95 -1.97 -4.05
CA TRP A 61 -13.67 -0.81 -3.51
C TRP A 61 -13.40 0.46 -4.30
N TYR A 62 -12.21 0.62 -4.90
CA TYR A 62 -11.86 1.79 -5.72
C TYR A 62 -12.47 1.79 -7.13
N ASP A 63 -13.19 0.73 -7.52
CA ASP A 63 -13.82 0.63 -8.85
C ASP A 63 -15.12 1.45 -8.95
N GLU A 64 -15.68 1.91 -7.81
CA GLU A 64 -16.92 2.69 -7.76
C GLU A 64 -16.68 4.12 -7.22
N PRO A 65 -17.52 5.11 -7.60
CA PRO A 65 -17.53 6.43 -6.96
C PRO A 65 -18.01 6.38 -5.51
N HIS A 66 -17.37 7.15 -4.63
CA HIS A 66 -17.68 7.23 -3.20
C HIS A 66 -17.68 8.69 -2.72
#